data_AF-A0A401QCX9-F1
#
_entry.id   AF-A0A401QCX9-F1
#
_cell.length_a   1.000
_cell.length_b   1.000
_cell.length_c   1.000
_cell.angle_alpha   90.00
_cell.angle_beta   90.00
_cell.angle_gamma   90.00
#
_symmetry.space_group_name_H-M   'P 1'
#
loop_
_entity.id
_entity.type
_entity.pdbx_description
1 polymer ?
#
loop_
_entity_poly.entity_id
_entity_poly.type
_entity_poly.pdbx_seq_one_letter_code
_entity_poly.pdbx_strand_id
1 'polypeptide(L)'
;VVLDLLNLTKPGGFDTSLFYCDIVSVPEDEDAPVQSGESAKLDDLLRKVWAKDYKKRAVTRLSLKLGEGVEVSVGVYNLIRNARKPSAIRLDRETNEPVKTKTRWFNGDTGSLLLPSDTRKAQVKNSEPY
;
A
#
# COMPACT_ATOMS: atom_id res chain seq x y z
N VAL A 1 0.39 7.69 -21.51
CA VAL A 1 1.40 8.38 -20.66
C VAL A 1 0.62 9.36 -19.78
N VAL A 2 0.90 9.44 -18.49
CA VAL A 2 0.28 10.43 -17.59
C VAL A 2 1.24 11.60 -17.45
N LEU A 3 0.75 12.82 -17.68
CA LEU A 3 1.55 14.04 -17.58
C LEU A 3 1.07 14.85 -16.39
N ASP A 4 1.96 15.04 -15.42
CA ASP A 4 1.72 15.80 -14.21
C ASP A 4 2.49 17.12 -14.21
N LEU A 5 1.76 18.22 -13.99
CA LEU A 5 2.38 19.54 -13.81
C LEU A 5 2.75 19.79 -12.35
N LEU A 6 3.97 20.29 -12.14
CA LEU A 6 4.53 20.77 -10.89
C LEU A 6 5.11 22.18 -11.13
N ASN A 7 4.24 23.18 -11.08
CA ASN A 7 4.58 24.58 -11.34
C ASN A 7 5.34 25.21 -10.16
N LEU A 8 6.44 25.88 -10.47
CA LEU A 8 7.22 26.70 -9.53
C LEU A 8 6.80 28.16 -9.62
N THR A 9 7.03 28.91 -8.55
CA THR A 9 6.80 30.35 -8.56
C THR A 9 7.60 31.04 -9.64
N LYS A 10 6.93 31.90 -10.39
CA LYS A 10 7.53 32.78 -11.41
C LYS A 10 7.20 34.24 -11.04
N PRO A 11 8.08 35.22 -11.29
CA PRO A 11 7.71 36.62 -11.18
C PRO A 11 6.52 36.92 -12.11
N GLY A 12 5.41 37.42 -11.54
CA GLY A 12 4.14 37.61 -12.25
C GLY A 12 3.16 36.43 -12.19
N GLY A 13 3.50 35.38 -11.44
CA GLY A 13 2.67 34.19 -11.25
C GLY A 13 2.83 33.15 -12.37
N PHE A 14 2.41 31.92 -12.08
CA PHE A 14 2.32 30.84 -13.06
C PHE A 14 0.86 30.61 -13.48
N ASP A 15 0.51 31.03 -14.71
CA ASP A 15 -0.81 30.79 -15.29
C ASP A 15 -0.81 29.50 -16.13
N THR A 16 -1.54 28.50 -15.66
CA THR A 16 -1.71 27.20 -16.33
C THR A 16 -2.63 27.26 -17.54
N SER A 17 -3.54 28.24 -17.60
CA SER A 17 -4.55 28.36 -18.67
C SER A 17 -3.93 28.71 -20.03
N LEU A 18 -2.75 29.35 -20.02
CA LEU A 18 -2.06 29.80 -21.24
C LEU A 18 -1.57 28.65 -22.13
N PHE A 19 -1.29 27.47 -21.55
CA PHE A 19 -0.66 26.38 -22.31
C PHE A 19 -0.89 25.00 -21.70
N TYR A 20 -0.71 24.85 -20.39
CA TYR A 20 -0.65 23.52 -19.77
C TYR A 20 -2.01 22.88 -19.52
N CYS A 21 -3.11 23.63 -19.60
CA CYS A 21 -4.47 23.11 -19.39
C CYS A 21 -4.80 21.93 -20.31
N ASP A 22 -4.36 21.98 -21.57
CA ASP A 22 -4.66 20.95 -22.57
C ASP A 22 -3.63 19.81 -22.61
N ILE A 23 -2.55 19.93 -21.85
CA ILE A 23 -1.40 19.01 -21.87
C ILE A 23 -1.43 18.07 -20.65
N VAL A 24 -1.86 18.58 -19.50
CA VAL A 24 -1.87 17.84 -18.24
C VAL A 24 -3.01 16.84 -18.23
N SER A 25 -2.73 15.63 -17.74
CA SER A 25 -3.74 14.58 -17.64
C SER A 25 -4.70 14.88 -16.47
N VAL A 26 -6.00 14.96 -16.76
CA VAL A 26 -7.04 15.01 -15.71
C VAL A 26 -7.43 13.57 -15.35
N PRO A 27 -7.24 13.13 -14.09
CA PRO A 27 -7.65 11.78 -13.69
C PRO A 27 -9.18 11.65 -13.69
N GLU A 28 -9.70 10.52 -14.17
CA GLU A 28 -11.14 10.22 -14.27
C GLU A 28 -11.88 10.24 -12.91
N ASP A 29 -11.15 10.10 -11.79
CA ASP A 29 -11.69 9.99 -10.42
C ASP A 29 -11.74 11.35 -9.67
N GLU A 30 -11.28 12.46 -10.26
CA GLU A 30 -11.31 13.77 -9.61
C GLU A 30 -12.09 14.77 -10.49
N ASP A 31 -13.25 15.23 -10.00
CA ASP A 31 -14.17 16.13 -10.74
C ASP A 31 -13.59 17.52 -11.05
N ALA A 32 -12.40 17.83 -10.55
CA ALA A 32 -11.64 18.98 -10.96
C ALA A 32 -10.14 18.64 -10.93
N PRO A 33 -9.35 19.10 -11.92
CA PRO A 33 -7.92 19.20 -11.72
C PRO A 33 -7.72 20.14 -10.55
N VAL A 34 -7.38 19.61 -9.38
CA VAL A 34 -6.93 20.41 -8.24
C VAL A 34 -5.68 21.13 -8.72
N GLN A 35 -5.85 22.34 -9.24
CA GLN A 35 -4.77 23.21 -9.64
C GLN A 35 -4.03 23.56 -8.36
N SER A 36 -3.04 22.72 -8.07
CA SER A 36 -2.09 22.96 -7.01
C SER A 36 -1.46 24.31 -7.32
N GLY A 37 -1.64 25.30 -6.45
CA GLY A 37 -1.04 26.62 -6.64
C GLY A 37 0.47 26.52 -6.86
N GLU A 38 1.10 27.57 -7.37
CA GLU A 38 2.55 27.57 -7.59
C GLU A 38 3.35 27.23 -6.32
N SER A 39 4.47 26.52 -6.48
CA SER A 39 5.32 26.14 -5.36
C SER A 39 6.50 27.10 -5.21
N ALA A 40 6.57 27.80 -4.08
CA ALA A 40 7.68 28.70 -3.75
C ALA A 40 8.77 28.01 -2.94
N LYS A 41 8.38 27.04 -2.11
CA LYS A 41 9.24 26.34 -1.15
C LYS A 41 9.43 24.89 -1.54
N LEU A 42 10.58 24.33 -1.16
CA LEU A 42 10.90 22.92 -1.39
C LEU A 42 9.88 21.99 -0.70
N ASP A 43 9.52 22.28 0.55
CA ASP A 43 8.58 21.44 1.32
C ASP A 43 7.19 21.35 0.69
N ASP A 44 6.73 22.44 0.07
CA ASP A 44 5.44 22.49 -0.61
C ASP A 44 5.49 21.74 -1.94
N LEU A 45 6.63 21.82 -2.65
CA LEU A 45 6.86 21.08 -3.89
C LEU A 45 6.90 19.59 -3.61
N LEU A 46 7.62 19.21 -2.56
CA LEU A 46 7.86 17.83 -2.16
C LEU A 46 6.56 17.14 -1.71
N ARG A 47 5.69 17.87 -0.99
CA ARG A 47 4.33 17.40 -0.68
C ARG A 47 3.48 17.16 -1.93
N LYS A 48 3.54 18.03 -2.93
CA LYS A 48 2.82 17.86 -4.21
C LYS A 48 3.33 16.69 -5.01
N VAL A 49 4.65 16.51 -5.07
CA VAL A 49 5.29 15.35 -5.72
C VAL A 49 4.79 14.07 -5.07
N TRP A 50 4.88 13.95 -3.75
CA TRP A 50 4.42 12.75 -3.03
C TRP A 50 2.92 12.48 -3.22
N ALA A 51 2.08 13.52 -3.22
CA ALA A 51 0.64 13.36 -3.44
C ALA A 51 0.32 12.76 -4.83
N LYS A 52 1.12 13.05 -5.85
CA LYS A 52 0.94 12.55 -7.22
C LYS A 52 1.64 11.20 -7.46
N ASP A 53 2.79 10.99 -6.83
CA ASP A 53 3.58 9.76 -6.99
C ASP A 53 2.89 8.54 -6.37
N TYR A 54 2.22 8.72 -5.23
CA TYR A 54 1.51 7.64 -4.53
C TYR A 54 0.03 7.54 -4.92
N LYS A 55 -0.28 6.56 -5.78
CA LYS A 55 -1.68 6.23 -6.13
C LYS A 55 -2.45 5.68 -4.92
N LYS A 56 -3.75 6.02 -4.83
CA LYS A 56 -4.69 5.47 -3.84
C LYS A 56 -4.65 3.93 -3.89
N ARG A 57 -4.37 3.28 -2.75
CA ARG A 57 -4.34 1.81 -2.62
C ARG A 57 -5.22 1.36 -1.45
N ALA A 58 -6.38 0.81 -1.78
CA ALA A 58 -7.27 0.21 -0.78
C ALA A 58 -6.62 -1.04 -0.17
N VAL A 59 -6.67 -1.15 1.16
CA VAL A 59 -6.22 -2.34 1.92
C VAL A 59 -7.21 -3.48 1.71
N THR A 60 -8.49 -3.17 1.77
CA THR A 60 -9.58 -4.11 1.52
C THR A 60 -10.79 -3.34 1.00
N ARG A 61 -11.70 -4.05 0.33
CA ARG A 61 -13.02 -3.54 -0.05
C ARG A 61 -14.06 -4.30 0.75
N LEU A 62 -14.90 -3.57 1.46
CA LEU A 62 -15.90 -4.12 2.35
C LEU A 62 -17.27 -3.61 1.95
N SER A 63 -18.26 -4.34 2.40
CA SER A 63 -19.65 -4.05 2.12
C SER A 63 -20.29 -3.45 3.37
N LEU A 64 -20.62 -2.16 3.31
CA LEU A 64 -21.21 -1.40 4.41
C LEU A 64 -22.73 -1.51 4.32
N LYS A 65 -23.30 -2.32 5.22
CA LYS A 65 -24.74 -2.55 5.31
C LYS A 65 -25.41 -1.47 6.15
N LEU A 66 -26.32 -0.73 5.56
CA LEU A 66 -27.11 0.33 6.23
C LEU A 66 -28.43 -0.21 6.77
N GLY A 67 -28.91 -1.32 6.21
CA GLY A 67 -30.16 -1.98 6.58
C GLY A 67 -30.45 -3.15 5.66
N GLU A 68 -31.63 -3.73 5.78
CA GLU A 68 -32.05 -4.83 4.90
C GLU A 68 -32.23 -4.32 3.46
N GLY A 69 -31.49 -4.92 2.52
CA GLY A 69 -31.52 -4.54 1.11
C GLY A 69 -30.71 -3.29 0.73
N VAL A 70 -30.09 -2.59 1.68
CA VAL A 70 -29.29 -1.38 1.40
C VAL A 70 -27.83 -1.59 1.83
N GLU A 71 -26.95 -1.64 0.84
CA GLU A 71 -25.54 -1.96 1.02
C GLU A 71 -24.66 -1.18 0.04
N VAL A 72 -23.54 -0.63 0.54
CA VAL A 72 -22.59 0.16 -0.25
C VAL A 72 -21.20 -0.45 -0.15
N SER A 73 -20.55 -0.65 -1.30
CA SER A 73 -19.16 -1.09 -1.33
C SER A 73 -18.22 0.06 -1.02
N VAL A 74 -17.38 -0.10 0.00
CA VAL A 74 -16.43 0.89 0.48
C VAL A 74 -15.00 0.35 0.41
N GLY A 75 -14.07 1.20 -0.02
CA GLY A 75 -12.63 0.92 0.07
C GLY A 75 -12.08 1.39 1.41
N VAL A 76 -11.44 0.48 2.15
CA VAL A 76 -10.73 0.82 3.39
C VAL A 76 -9.28 1.17 3.06
N TYR A 77 -8.84 2.35 3.47
CA TYR A 77 -7.47 2.85 3.23
C TYR A 77 -6.69 2.95 4.53
N ASN A 78 -5.39 2.65 4.48
CA ASN A 78 -4.50 2.87 5.61
C ASN A 78 -3.66 4.13 5.35
N LEU A 79 -4.10 5.25 5.91
CA LEU A 79 -3.45 6.56 5.73
C LEU A 79 -2.13 6.68 6.50
N ILE A 80 -1.97 5.93 7.59
CA ILE A 80 -0.79 5.99 8.47
C ILE A 80 -0.29 4.58 8.72
N ARG A 81 0.87 4.26 8.16
CA ARG A 81 1.52 2.97 8.34
C ARG A 81 2.85 3.12 9.07
N ASN A 82 3.06 2.32 10.11
CA ASN A 82 4.34 2.26 10.80
C ASN A 82 5.44 1.77 9.84
N ALA A 83 6.46 2.60 9.63
CA ALA A 83 7.63 2.29 8.80
C ALA A 83 8.62 1.43 9.59
N ARG A 84 8.61 0.11 9.35
CA ARG A 84 9.52 -0.84 9.99
C ARG A 84 10.72 -1.13 9.10
N LYS A 85 11.87 -1.45 9.72
CA LYS A 85 13.03 -1.98 9.01
C LYS A 85 12.62 -3.22 8.20
N PRO A 86 12.96 -3.30 6.90
CA PRO A 86 12.71 -4.50 6.09
C PRO A 86 13.37 -5.74 6.71
N SER A 87 12.74 -6.90 6.56
CA SER A 87 13.32 -8.17 7.00
C SER A 87 14.57 -8.51 6.19
N ALA A 88 15.53 -9.16 6.84
CA ALA A 88 16.72 -9.64 6.14
C ALA A 88 16.36 -10.64 5.04
N ILE A 89 17.08 -10.58 3.92
CA ILE A 89 16.97 -11.50 2.79
C ILE A 89 18.15 -12.46 2.86
N ARG A 90 17.91 -13.77 2.75
CA ARG A 90 18.97 -14.79 2.73
C ARG A 90 19.59 -14.83 1.34
N LEU A 91 20.92 -14.80 1.28
CA LEU A 91 21.68 -14.82 0.04
C LEU A 91 22.59 -16.03 -0.02
N ASP A 92 22.87 -16.50 -1.23
CA ASP A 92 23.93 -17.46 -1.49
C ASP A 92 25.30 -16.80 -1.26
N ARG A 93 26.24 -17.52 -0.64
CA ARG A 93 27.54 -16.96 -0.26
C ARG A 93 28.42 -16.62 -1.46
N GLU A 94 28.32 -17.39 -2.53
CA GLU A 94 29.20 -17.27 -3.70
C GLU A 94 28.57 -16.33 -4.74
N THR A 95 27.28 -16.48 -5.00
CA THR A 95 26.60 -15.71 -6.06
C THR A 95 25.90 -14.45 -5.56
N ASN A 96 25.71 -14.29 -4.24
CA ASN A 96 24.90 -13.23 -3.62
C ASN A 96 23.44 -13.19 -4.12
N GLU A 97 22.95 -14.28 -4.71
CA GLU A 97 21.57 -14.37 -5.17
C GLU A 97 20.59 -14.69 -4.04
N PRO A 98 19.34 -14.17 -4.07
CA PRO A 98 18.33 -14.48 -3.07
C PRO A 98 17.95 -15.96 -3.01
N VAL A 99 17.97 -16.53 -1.81
CA VAL A 99 17.65 -17.95 -1.58
C VAL A 99 16.18 -18.13 -1.21
N LYS A 100 15.50 -19.04 -1.92
CA LYS A 100 14.11 -19.41 -1.64
C LYS A 100 14.02 -20.38 -0.45
N THR A 101 13.31 -19.98 0.61
CA THR A 101 13.06 -20.84 1.78
C THR A 101 11.82 -21.72 1.56
N LYS A 102 11.93 -23.04 1.81
CA LYS A 102 10.80 -23.98 1.82
C LYS A 102 10.70 -24.61 3.22
N THR A 103 9.54 -24.50 3.86
CA THR A 103 9.27 -25.09 5.18
C THR A 103 8.34 -26.29 5.02
N ARG A 104 8.71 -27.43 5.63
CA ARG A 104 7.93 -28.68 5.60
C ARG A 104 7.90 -29.28 7.00
N TRP A 105 6.77 -29.87 7.35
CA TRP A 105 6.54 -30.53 8.63
C TRP A 105 6.54 -32.04 8.43
N PHE A 106 7.16 -32.78 9.33
CA PHE A 106 7.31 -34.23 9.24
C PHE A 106 6.92 -34.88 10.56
N ASN A 107 6.43 -36.12 10.48
CA ASN A 107 6.15 -36.94 11.65
C ASN A 107 7.49 -37.34 12.30
N GLY A 108 7.59 -37.20 13.63
CA GLY A 108 8.81 -37.48 14.37
C GLY A 108 9.23 -38.95 14.34
N ASP A 109 8.28 -39.87 14.28
CA ASP A 109 8.54 -41.31 14.34
C ASP A 109 8.77 -41.91 12.95
N THR A 110 7.91 -41.56 11.99
CA THR A 110 7.94 -42.17 10.64
C THR A 110 8.76 -41.38 9.62
N GLY A 111 9.10 -40.11 9.91
CA GLY A 111 9.74 -39.21 8.95
C GLY A 111 8.86 -38.85 7.74
N SER A 112 7.58 -39.25 7.75
CA SER A 112 6.66 -38.95 6.66
C SER A 112 6.24 -37.49 6.70
N LEU A 113 6.01 -36.90 5.52
CA LEU A 113 5.51 -35.53 5.40
C LEU A 113 4.13 -35.42 6.05
N LEU A 114 3.93 -34.43 6.92
CA LEU A 114 2.64 -34.15 7.54
C LEU A 114 1.81 -33.23 6.64
N LEU A 115 0.62 -33.69 6.30
CA LEU A 115 -0.40 -32.88 5.63
C LEU A 115 -1.18 -32.06 6.67
N PRO A 116 -1.86 -30.96 6.26
CA PRO A 116 -2.70 -30.20 7.17
C PRO A 116 -3.77 -31.03 7.88
N SER A 117 -4.29 -32.09 7.22
CA SER A 117 -5.25 -33.05 7.78
C SER A 117 -4.71 -33.90 8.92
N ASP A 118 -3.39 -34.09 8.97
CA ASP A 118 -2.73 -35.00 9.92
C ASP A 118 -2.45 -34.29 11.25
N THR A 119 -2.65 -32.97 11.31
CA THR A 119 -2.36 -32.12 12.47
C THR A 119 -3.63 -31.55 13.09
N ARG A 120 -3.63 -31.40 14.42
CA ARG A 120 -4.68 -30.70 15.18
C ARG A 120 -4.07 -29.64 16.07
N LYS A 121 -4.83 -28.58 16.34
CA LYS A 121 -4.46 -27.55 17.31
C LYS A 121 -4.87 -28.02 18.71
N ALA A 122 -4.01 -27.81 19.70
CA ALA A 122 -4.31 -28.09 21.10
C ALA A 122 -3.87 -26.90 21.96
N GLN A 123 -4.60 -26.65 23.05
CA GLN A 123 -4.25 -25.67 24.08
C GLN A 123 -4.50 -26.32 25.44
N VAL A 124 -3.50 -26.30 26.32
CA VAL A 124 -3.60 -26.84 27.68
C VAL A 124 -3.70 -25.67 28.65
N LYS A 125 -4.67 -25.71 29.57
CA LYS A 125 -4.83 -24.74 30.65
C LYS A 125 -4.60 -25.47 31.97
N ASN A 126 -3.64 -25.02 32.75
CA ASN A 126 -3.34 -25.63 34.05
C ASN A 126 -4.54 -25.42 34.99
N SER A 127 -5.07 -26.50 35.56
CA SER A 127 -6.04 -26.43 36.65
C SER A 127 -5.26 -26.34 37.97
N GLU A 128 -5.30 -25.19 38.64
CA GLU A 128 -4.85 -25.09 40.03
C GLU A 128 -5.83 -25.88 40.93
N PRO A 129 -5.34 -26.69 41.89
CA PRO A 129 -6.19 -27.24 42.93
C PRO A 129 -6.51 -26.11 43.92
N TYR A 130 -7.80 -25.80 44.09
CA TYR A 130 -8.30 -25.03 45.23
C TYR A 130 -8.14 -25.83 46.53
#